data_AF-A0A848NQ95-F1
#
_entry.id   AF-A0A848NQ95-F1
#
_cell.length_a   1.000
_cell.length_b   1.000
_cell.length_c   1.000
_cell.angle_alpha   90.00
_cell.angle_beta   90.00
_cell.angle_gamma   90.00
#
_symmetry.space_group_name_H-M   'P 1'
#
loop_
_entity.id
_entity.type
_entity.pdbx_description
1 polymer ?
#
loop_
_entity_poly.entity_id
_entity_poly.type
_entity_poly.pdbx_seq_one_letter_code
_entity_poly.pdbx_strand_id
1 'polypeptide(L)'
;MALLEKTFDRTLDAWIHAYKAPAWRGAAVEGWLFEGVDARREAEARLAQAGVTARFRSAYKPLLHYFLEEVERDGLVAVDLRYPRHEHALPKRFTLEAYPLVALLQGVRVTMKPGASDLHYDVTLVYADGRRREERVFAPNQLGQAQDGTPELSPTGWLRVRDAEGAVQTDAAQATEYQQAFRSIVDTVRNHTWGAHEPYFDRLEIRVDLPGMDFALPVDEEIVSTVEGLHEDLDFTLLEH
;
A
#
# COMPACT_ATOMS: atom_id res chain seq x y z
N MET A 1 20.37 5.49 -25.53
CA MET A 1 19.22 6.37 -25.85
C MET A 1 18.27 6.29 -24.69
N ALA A 2 17.79 7.41 -24.15
CA ALA A 2 16.78 7.40 -23.09
C ALA A 2 15.40 7.10 -23.71
N LEU A 3 14.69 6.09 -23.20
CA LEU A 3 13.33 5.75 -23.65
C LEU A 3 12.26 6.54 -22.89
N LEU A 4 12.53 6.84 -21.62
CA LEU A 4 11.66 7.57 -20.72
C LEU A 4 12.51 8.43 -19.78
N GLU A 5 12.15 9.70 -19.67
CA GLU A 5 12.64 10.61 -18.64
C GLU A 5 11.42 11.39 -18.12
N LYS A 6 11.00 11.10 -16.88
CA LYS A 6 9.73 11.59 -16.34
C LYS A 6 9.77 11.74 -14.83
N THR A 7 9.13 12.80 -14.35
CA THR A 7 8.92 13.07 -12.93
C THR A 7 7.42 13.08 -12.64
N PHE A 8 7.04 12.63 -11.46
CA PHE A 8 5.67 12.65 -10.96
C PHE A 8 5.62 13.45 -9.66
N ASP A 9 4.53 14.18 -9.46
CA ASP A 9 4.30 14.85 -8.19
C ASP A 9 4.10 13.80 -7.10
N ARG A 10 4.77 14.01 -5.96
CA ARG A 10 4.61 13.16 -4.78
C ARG A 10 3.18 13.28 -4.26
N THR A 11 2.45 12.17 -4.20
CA THR A 11 1.02 12.17 -3.85
C THR A 11 0.79 12.75 -2.46
N LEU A 12 1.67 12.44 -1.50
CA LEU A 12 1.55 12.94 -0.14
C LEU A 12 1.64 14.47 -0.06
N ASP A 13 2.55 15.08 -0.83
CA ASP A 13 2.68 16.54 -0.87
C ASP A 13 1.48 17.19 -1.55
N ALA A 14 0.95 16.58 -2.61
CA ALA A 14 -0.28 17.05 -3.27
C ALA A 14 -1.48 17.03 -2.30
N TRP A 15 -1.65 15.97 -1.51
CA TRP A 15 -2.72 15.88 -0.51
C TRP A 15 -2.54 16.90 0.61
N ILE A 16 -1.33 17.08 1.13
CA ILE A 16 -1.05 18.11 2.13
C ILE A 16 -1.39 19.49 1.57
N HIS A 17 -0.97 19.80 0.35
CA HIS A 17 -1.25 21.08 -0.28
C HIS A 17 -2.76 21.33 -0.43
N ALA A 18 -3.50 20.33 -0.92
CA ALA A 18 -4.94 20.43 -1.13
C ALA A 18 -5.70 20.63 0.20
N TYR A 19 -5.44 19.78 1.19
CA TYR A 19 -6.23 19.74 2.43
C TYR A 19 -5.76 20.72 3.50
N LYS A 20 -4.63 21.42 3.31
CA LYS A 20 -4.27 22.57 4.16
C LYS A 20 -5.11 23.82 3.89
N ALA A 21 -5.84 23.88 2.78
CA ALA A 21 -6.62 25.07 2.44
C ALA A 21 -7.68 25.36 3.53
N PRO A 22 -7.98 26.63 3.85
CA PRO A 22 -8.91 26.99 4.92
C PRO A 22 -10.31 26.36 4.80
N ALA A 23 -10.75 26.06 3.58
CA ALA A 23 -12.03 25.40 3.30
C ALA A 23 -12.15 24.00 3.91
N TRP A 24 -11.02 23.35 4.23
CA TRP A 24 -10.99 22.01 4.81
C TRP A 24 -10.85 22.00 6.33
N ARG A 25 -10.79 23.16 7.00
CA ARG A 25 -10.69 23.18 8.46
C ARG A 25 -11.90 22.44 9.08
N GLY A 26 -11.61 21.50 9.98
CA GLY A 26 -12.61 20.61 10.59
C GLY A 26 -12.82 19.30 9.84
N ALA A 27 -12.29 19.16 8.62
CA ALA A 27 -12.40 17.93 7.83
C ALA A 27 -11.63 16.76 8.45
N ALA A 28 -12.04 15.55 8.04
CA ALA A 28 -11.34 14.30 8.31
C ALA A 28 -10.77 13.73 7.00
N VAL A 29 -9.47 13.44 6.98
CA VAL A 29 -8.75 12.90 5.83
C VAL A 29 -8.10 11.58 6.24
N GLU A 30 -8.51 10.48 5.63
CA GLU A 30 -7.81 9.20 5.75
C GLU A 30 -7.20 8.83 4.41
N GLY A 31 -5.99 8.30 4.42
CA GLY A 31 -5.32 7.95 3.18
C GLY A 31 -4.40 6.75 3.32
N TRP A 32 -4.24 6.03 2.21
CA TRP A 32 -3.31 4.91 2.08
C TRP A 32 -2.32 5.22 0.96
N LEU A 33 -1.04 5.12 1.30
CA LEU A 33 0.09 5.55 0.47
C LEU A 33 1.24 4.55 0.55
N PHE A 34 2.15 4.56 -0.43
CA PHE A 34 3.39 3.78 -0.42
C PHE A 34 4.54 4.48 0.33
N GLU A 35 4.22 5.47 1.16
CA GLU A 35 5.15 6.30 1.92
C GLU A 35 5.54 5.68 3.26
N GLY A 36 6.78 5.92 3.69
CA GLY A 36 7.26 5.53 5.02
C GLY A 36 6.51 6.20 6.17
N VAL A 37 6.56 5.56 7.34
CA VAL A 37 5.80 5.98 8.53
C VAL A 37 6.13 7.42 8.96
N ASP A 38 7.40 7.81 8.93
CA ASP A 38 7.82 9.15 9.38
C ASP A 38 7.21 10.26 8.50
N ALA A 39 7.28 10.09 7.17
CA ALA A 39 6.66 11.01 6.23
C ALA A 39 5.14 11.11 6.43
N ARG A 40 4.47 9.97 6.66
CA ARG A 40 3.02 9.95 6.93
C ARG A 40 2.67 10.69 8.23
N ARG A 41 3.43 10.48 9.32
CA ARG A 41 3.20 11.17 10.60
C ARG A 41 3.52 12.66 10.53
N GLU A 42 4.55 13.06 9.81
CA GLU A 42 4.84 14.47 9.56
C GLU A 42 3.68 15.15 8.80
N ALA A 43 3.16 14.48 7.76
CA ALA A 43 2.03 14.98 7.00
C ALA A 43 0.76 15.13 7.84
N GLU A 44 0.46 14.16 8.70
CA GLU A 44 -0.63 14.24 9.67
C GLU A 44 -0.47 15.44 10.60
N ALA A 45 0.72 15.66 11.17
CA ALA A 45 0.99 16.79 12.03
C ALA A 45 0.83 18.14 11.30
N ARG A 46 1.28 18.22 10.04
CA ARG A 46 1.14 19.40 9.18
C ARG A 46 -0.33 19.72 8.87
N LEU A 47 -1.19 18.71 8.71
CA LEU A 47 -2.63 18.89 8.51
C LEU A 47 -3.35 19.26 9.81
N ALA A 48 -2.93 18.66 10.94
CA ALA A 48 -3.45 19.00 12.26
C ALA A 48 -3.25 20.49 12.60
N GLN A 49 -2.09 21.07 12.24
CA GLN A 49 -1.82 22.50 12.38
C GLN A 49 -2.78 23.39 11.57
N ALA A 50 -3.34 22.88 10.47
CA ALA A 50 -4.36 23.58 9.67
C ALA A 50 -5.79 23.36 10.21
N GLY A 51 -5.96 22.54 11.25
CA GLY A 51 -7.25 22.15 11.82
C GLY A 51 -7.92 21.00 11.09
N VAL A 52 -7.17 20.15 10.39
CA VAL A 52 -7.65 18.93 9.72
C VAL A 52 -7.24 17.71 10.52
N THR A 53 -8.18 16.79 10.77
CA THR A 53 -7.86 15.50 11.37
C THR A 53 -7.43 14.55 10.28
N ALA A 54 -6.16 14.10 10.30
CA ALA A 54 -5.62 13.24 9.26
C ALA A 54 -5.13 11.90 9.82
N ARG A 55 -5.30 10.82 9.05
CA ARG A 55 -4.69 9.51 9.31
C ARG A 55 -4.21 8.87 8.02
N PHE A 56 -2.90 8.77 7.87
CA PHE A 56 -2.23 8.13 6.75
C PHE A 56 -1.63 6.78 7.14
N ARG A 57 -1.97 5.78 6.33
CA ARG A 57 -1.61 4.36 6.51
C ARG A 57 -0.86 3.84 5.30
N SER A 58 -0.27 2.66 5.43
CA SER A 58 0.43 2.02 4.33
C SER A 58 -0.54 1.37 3.36
N ALA A 59 -0.41 1.70 2.07
CA ALA A 59 -0.98 0.92 0.99
C ALA A 59 -0.14 -0.35 0.72
N TYR A 60 1.13 -0.34 1.11
CA TYR A 60 2.03 -1.50 1.05
C TYR A 60 1.88 -2.34 2.32
N LYS A 61 1.56 -3.63 2.18
CA LYS A 61 1.35 -4.57 3.31
C LYS A 61 0.49 -3.98 4.46
N PRO A 62 -0.72 -3.46 4.19
CA PRO A 62 -1.59 -2.76 5.15
C PRO A 62 -1.79 -3.50 6.47
N LEU A 63 -1.99 -4.83 6.44
CA LEU A 63 -2.15 -5.60 7.68
C LEU A 63 -0.86 -5.62 8.51
N LEU A 64 0.29 -5.83 7.89
CA LEU A 64 1.57 -5.82 8.59
C LEU A 64 1.81 -4.47 9.26
N HIS A 65 1.59 -3.38 8.53
CA HIS A 65 1.72 -2.02 9.05
C HIS A 65 0.72 -1.70 10.16
N TYR A 66 -0.50 -2.24 10.11
CA TYR A 66 -1.44 -2.12 11.23
C TYR A 66 -0.86 -2.70 12.53
N PHE A 67 -0.20 -3.87 12.48
CA PHE A 67 0.46 -4.45 13.66
C PHE A 67 1.74 -3.72 14.09
N LEU A 68 2.44 -3.09 13.15
CA LEU A 68 3.63 -2.29 13.44
C LEU A 68 3.28 -0.94 14.07
N GLU A 69 2.15 -0.34 13.68
CA GLU A 69 1.87 1.09 13.94
C GLU A 69 0.66 1.37 14.83
N GLU A 70 -0.32 0.45 14.93
CA GLU A 70 -1.61 0.72 15.58
C GLU A 70 -1.95 -0.26 16.70
N VAL A 71 -1.42 -1.48 16.66
CA VAL A 71 -1.71 -2.51 17.67
C VAL A 71 -0.84 -2.33 18.91
N GLU A 72 -1.48 -2.25 20.07
CA GLU A 72 -0.83 -2.50 21.36
C GLU A 72 -0.44 -3.98 21.41
N ARG A 73 0.86 -4.29 21.32
CA ARG A 73 1.37 -5.66 21.30
C ARG A 73 1.63 -6.23 22.70
N ASP A 74 1.80 -5.36 23.70
CA ASP A 74 2.05 -5.79 25.08
C ASP A 74 0.84 -6.53 25.64
N GLY A 75 1.09 -7.74 26.15
CA GLY A 75 0.03 -8.61 26.66
C GLY A 75 -0.89 -9.22 25.60
N LEU A 76 -0.63 -9.02 24.30
CA LEU A 76 -1.36 -9.70 23.23
C LEU A 76 -1.03 -11.19 23.25
N VAL A 77 -2.04 -12.05 23.30
CA VAL A 77 -1.85 -13.52 23.39
C VAL A 77 -2.46 -14.28 22.22
N ALA A 78 -3.45 -13.69 21.55
CA ALA A 78 -3.97 -14.27 20.32
C ALA A 78 -4.48 -13.22 19.33
N VAL A 79 -4.38 -13.56 18.05
CA VAL A 79 -4.96 -12.85 16.93
C VAL A 79 -5.74 -13.83 16.08
N ASP A 80 -7.03 -13.60 15.88
CA ASP A 80 -7.83 -14.33 14.91
C ASP A 80 -8.16 -13.39 13.73
N LEU A 81 -7.67 -13.77 12.54
CA LEU A 81 -7.71 -12.98 11.31
C LEU A 81 -8.62 -13.63 10.27
N ARG A 82 -9.51 -12.84 9.67
CA ARG A 82 -10.18 -13.19 8.42
C ARG A 82 -9.64 -12.31 7.31
N TYR A 83 -8.94 -12.89 6.34
CA TYR A 83 -8.33 -12.14 5.24
C TYR A 83 -9.26 -12.06 4.02
N PRO A 84 -9.19 -10.99 3.21
CA PRO A 84 -10.02 -10.86 2.03
C PRO A 84 -9.81 -12.03 1.07
N ARG A 85 -10.88 -12.57 0.50
CA ARG A 85 -10.79 -13.56 -0.60
C ARG A 85 -11.55 -13.04 -1.82
N HIS A 86 -10.82 -12.36 -2.69
CA HIS A 86 -11.36 -11.77 -3.91
C HIS A 86 -11.23 -12.74 -5.10
N GLU A 87 -12.20 -12.76 -6.00
CA GLU A 87 -12.22 -13.67 -7.16
C GLU A 87 -11.15 -13.36 -8.21
N HIS A 88 -10.81 -12.07 -8.36
CA HIS A 88 -9.76 -11.57 -9.27
C HIS A 88 -8.37 -11.48 -8.62
N ALA A 89 -8.13 -12.24 -7.54
CA ALA A 89 -6.83 -12.31 -6.88
C ALA A 89 -6.46 -13.78 -6.64
N LEU A 90 -5.16 -14.09 -6.64
CA LEU A 90 -4.68 -15.40 -6.23
C LEU A 90 -5.20 -15.72 -4.81
N PRO A 91 -5.67 -16.95 -4.52
CA PRO A 91 -6.26 -17.29 -3.21
C PRO A 91 -5.37 -16.98 -1.99
N LYS A 92 -4.05 -16.94 -2.18
CA LYS A 92 -3.05 -16.64 -1.15
C LYS A 92 -2.55 -15.18 -1.16
N ARG A 93 -3.02 -14.32 -2.07
CA ARG A 93 -2.53 -12.93 -2.24
C ARG A 93 -2.46 -12.18 -0.91
N PHE A 94 -3.58 -12.09 -0.19
CA PHE A 94 -3.68 -11.34 1.06
C PHE A 94 -2.94 -11.99 2.24
N THR A 95 -2.67 -13.30 2.17
CA THR A 95 -1.81 -13.97 3.16
C THR A 95 -0.32 -13.75 2.87
N LEU A 96 0.06 -13.66 1.59
CA LEU A 96 1.42 -13.32 1.18
C LEU A 96 1.74 -11.85 1.49
N GLU A 97 0.79 -10.95 1.24
CA GLU A 97 0.91 -9.53 1.61
C GLU A 97 1.06 -9.32 3.13
N ALA A 98 0.47 -10.22 3.93
CA ALA A 98 0.61 -10.19 5.39
C ALA A 98 1.95 -10.76 5.89
N TYR A 99 2.78 -11.35 5.04
CA TYR A 99 4.08 -11.87 5.44
C TYR A 99 5.06 -10.73 5.81
N PRO A 100 5.82 -10.82 6.92
CA PRO A 100 6.01 -11.98 7.81
C PRO A 100 5.25 -11.90 9.16
N LEU A 101 3.98 -11.48 9.18
CA LEU A 101 3.23 -11.17 10.40
C LEU A 101 3.27 -12.25 11.50
N VAL A 102 3.16 -13.53 11.12
CA VAL A 102 3.17 -14.64 12.11
C VAL A 102 4.50 -14.70 12.85
N ALA A 103 5.62 -14.47 12.15
CA ALA A 103 6.94 -14.45 12.75
C ALA A 103 7.17 -13.16 13.56
N LEU A 104 6.64 -12.02 13.09
CA LEU A 104 6.65 -10.75 13.84
C LEU A 104 5.96 -10.86 15.20
N LEU A 105 4.91 -11.68 15.30
CA LEU A 105 4.14 -11.89 16.53
C LEU A 105 4.58 -13.17 17.27
N GLN A 106 5.88 -13.38 17.41
CA GLN A 106 6.42 -14.54 18.12
C GLN A 106 5.81 -14.66 19.54
N GLY A 107 5.31 -15.86 19.86
CA GLY A 107 4.66 -16.14 21.15
C GLY A 107 3.16 -15.79 21.20
N VAL A 108 2.61 -15.13 20.18
CA VAL A 108 1.18 -14.87 20.02
C VAL A 108 0.56 -15.95 19.14
N ARG A 109 -0.61 -16.49 19.54
CA ARG A 109 -1.35 -17.44 18.70
C ARG A 109 -2.01 -16.69 17.54
N VAL A 110 -1.53 -16.85 16.32
CA VAL A 110 -2.11 -16.25 15.11
C VAL A 110 -2.89 -17.29 14.31
N THR A 111 -4.19 -17.05 14.10
CA THR A 111 -5.04 -17.86 13.21
C THR A 111 -5.42 -17.04 11.99
N MET A 112 -5.22 -17.55 10.77
CA MET A 112 -5.68 -16.90 9.54
C MET A 112 -6.69 -17.78 8.81
N LYS A 113 -7.83 -17.20 8.42
CA LYS A 113 -8.88 -17.88 7.66
C LYS A 113 -9.40 -16.98 6.52
N PRO A 114 -9.90 -17.54 5.41
CA PRO A 114 -10.59 -16.75 4.40
C PRO A 114 -11.82 -16.03 4.99
N GLY A 115 -12.01 -14.78 4.58
CA GLY A 115 -13.14 -13.91 4.93
C GLY A 115 -13.99 -13.53 3.72
N ALA A 116 -14.62 -12.36 3.80
CA ALA A 116 -15.40 -11.77 2.72
C ALA A 116 -14.49 -11.24 1.58
N SER A 117 -15.09 -10.80 0.48
CA SER A 117 -14.37 -10.20 -0.66
C SER A 117 -14.30 -8.67 -0.60
N ASP A 118 -14.72 -8.03 0.50
CA ASP A 118 -14.87 -6.57 0.63
C ASP A 118 -13.56 -5.82 0.94
N LEU A 119 -12.42 -6.42 0.64
CA LEU A 119 -11.07 -5.83 0.80
C LEU A 119 -10.75 -5.38 2.23
N HIS A 120 -11.31 -6.04 3.24
CA HIS A 120 -10.95 -5.82 4.64
C HIS A 120 -10.43 -7.10 5.29
N TYR A 121 -9.42 -6.94 6.14
CA TYR A 121 -9.08 -7.93 7.14
C TYR A 121 -9.98 -7.69 8.37
N ASP A 122 -10.70 -8.71 8.81
CA ASP A 122 -11.38 -8.67 10.11
C ASP A 122 -10.43 -9.23 11.16
N VAL A 123 -10.08 -8.41 12.15
CA VAL A 123 -9.05 -8.70 13.15
C VAL A 123 -9.70 -8.77 14.53
N THR A 124 -9.54 -9.90 15.22
CA THR A 124 -9.84 -10.03 16.64
C THR A 124 -8.54 -10.13 17.42
N LEU A 125 -8.30 -9.17 18.31
CA LEU A 125 -7.17 -9.14 19.23
C LEU A 125 -7.63 -9.62 20.61
N VAL A 126 -6.86 -10.52 21.23
CA VAL A 126 -7.13 -11.04 22.58
C VAL A 126 -5.90 -10.85 23.45
N TYR A 127 -6.10 -10.26 24.63
CA TYR A 127 -5.05 -9.94 25.58
C TYR A 127 -5.08 -10.86 26.81
N ALA A 128 -3.94 -10.98 27.50
CA ALA A 128 -3.77 -11.83 28.68
C ALA A 128 -4.67 -11.45 29.86
N ASP A 129 -5.06 -10.17 29.93
CA ASP A 129 -5.98 -9.64 30.94
C ASP A 129 -7.47 -9.91 30.61
N GLY A 130 -7.74 -10.59 29.49
CA GLY A 130 -9.09 -10.88 29.00
C GLY A 130 -9.70 -9.80 28.11
N ARG A 131 -9.03 -8.66 27.89
CA ARG A 131 -9.49 -7.66 26.91
C ARG A 131 -9.58 -8.30 25.51
N ARG A 132 -10.62 -7.91 24.79
CA ARG A 132 -10.85 -8.29 23.39
C ARG A 132 -11.16 -7.04 22.58
N ARG A 133 -10.54 -6.90 21.41
CA ARG A 133 -10.83 -5.84 20.44
C ARG A 133 -11.12 -6.44 19.07
N GLU A 134 -12.11 -5.88 18.39
CA GLU A 134 -12.48 -6.24 17.03
C GLU A 134 -12.30 -5.03 16.15
N GLU A 135 -11.53 -5.20 15.08
CA GLU A 135 -11.05 -4.11 14.22
C GLU A 135 -11.13 -4.56 12.76
N ARG A 136 -11.33 -3.60 11.85
CA ARG A 136 -11.28 -3.86 10.40
C ARG A 136 -10.13 -3.08 9.78
N VAL A 137 -9.26 -3.78 9.08
CA VAL A 137 -8.11 -3.17 8.39
C VAL A 137 -8.37 -3.20 6.89
N PHE A 138 -8.53 -2.02 6.29
CA PHE A 138 -8.75 -1.90 4.85
C PHE A 138 -7.48 -2.20 4.06
N ALA A 139 -7.61 -3.01 3.01
CA ALA A 139 -6.55 -3.38 2.08
C ALA A 139 -6.81 -2.71 0.73
N PRO A 140 -6.28 -1.50 0.49
CA PRO A 140 -6.64 -0.70 -0.67
C PRO A 140 -6.18 -1.37 -1.96
N ASN A 141 -7.14 -1.86 -2.73
CA ASN A 141 -6.90 -2.47 -4.03
C ASN A 141 -7.89 -1.91 -5.06
N GLN A 142 -7.45 -1.86 -6.31
CA GLN A 142 -8.28 -1.47 -7.44
C GLN A 142 -8.33 -2.61 -8.44
N LEU A 143 -9.53 -2.92 -8.92
CA LEU A 143 -9.70 -3.83 -10.04
C LEU A 143 -9.29 -3.10 -11.32
N GLY A 144 -8.28 -3.65 -12.00
CA GLY A 144 -7.83 -3.24 -13.31
C GLY A 144 -7.90 -4.42 -14.29
N GLN A 145 -7.10 -4.32 -15.34
CA GLN A 145 -6.92 -5.36 -16.33
C GLN A 145 -5.43 -5.64 -16.47
N ALA A 146 -5.09 -6.93 -16.49
CA ALA A 146 -3.81 -7.40 -16.98
C ALA A 146 -3.73 -7.16 -18.50
N GLN A 147 -2.55 -7.37 -19.08
CA GLN A 147 -2.31 -7.08 -20.50
C GLN A 147 -3.15 -7.91 -21.47
N ASP A 148 -3.45 -9.15 -21.12
CA ASP A 148 -4.33 -10.03 -21.90
C ASP A 148 -5.83 -9.69 -21.73
N GLY A 149 -6.13 -8.62 -20.97
CA GLY A 149 -7.49 -8.19 -20.64
C GLY A 149 -8.10 -8.92 -19.44
N THR A 150 -7.39 -9.87 -18.83
CA THR A 150 -7.86 -10.58 -17.64
C THR A 150 -8.04 -9.60 -16.48
N PRO A 151 -9.18 -9.60 -15.76
CA PRO A 151 -9.35 -8.75 -14.60
C PRO A 151 -8.30 -9.05 -13.52
N GLU A 152 -7.62 -8.01 -13.05
CA GLU A 152 -6.54 -8.13 -12.07
C GLU A 152 -6.78 -7.17 -10.91
N LEU A 153 -6.66 -7.68 -9.69
CA LEU A 153 -6.73 -6.87 -8.48
C LEU A 153 -5.32 -6.46 -8.03
N SER A 154 -5.06 -5.15 -7.98
CA SER A 154 -3.75 -4.61 -7.65
C SER A 154 -3.80 -3.60 -6.50
N PRO A 155 -2.80 -3.57 -5.61
CA PRO A 155 -2.67 -2.57 -4.56
C PRO A 155 -2.68 -1.17 -5.13
N THR A 156 -3.29 -0.23 -4.40
CA THR A 156 -3.45 1.14 -4.86
C THR A 156 -3.39 2.14 -3.73
N GLY A 157 -3.09 3.40 -4.06
CA GLY A 157 -3.38 4.49 -3.15
C GLY A 157 -4.89 4.63 -2.96
N TRP A 158 -5.31 5.09 -1.79
CA TRP A 158 -6.72 5.33 -1.51
C TRP A 158 -6.89 6.58 -0.65
N LEU A 159 -7.95 7.33 -0.89
CA LEU A 159 -8.24 8.56 -0.17
C LEU A 159 -9.71 8.59 0.24
N ARG A 160 -9.94 8.86 1.52
CA ARG A 160 -11.24 9.11 2.13
C ARG A 160 -11.24 10.49 2.74
N VAL A 161 -12.21 11.30 2.36
CA VAL A 161 -12.34 12.67 2.87
C VAL A 161 -13.78 12.92 3.25
N ARG A 162 -13.95 13.45 4.45
CA ARG A 162 -15.20 14.03 4.94
C ARG A 162 -14.96 15.49 5.27
N ASP A 163 -15.88 16.36 4.88
CA ASP A 163 -15.84 17.77 5.27
C ASP A 163 -16.13 17.95 6.77
N ALA A 164 -16.17 19.21 7.23
CA ALA A 164 -16.40 19.55 8.63
C ALA A 164 -17.78 19.11 9.13
N GLU A 165 -18.76 19.02 8.23
CA GLU A 165 -20.11 18.53 8.50
C GLU A 165 -20.21 16.99 8.45
N GLY A 166 -19.11 16.31 8.08
CA GLY A 166 -19.02 14.86 8.01
C GLY A 166 -19.49 14.25 6.69
N ALA A 167 -19.87 15.07 5.70
CA ALA A 167 -20.31 14.60 4.39
C ALA A 167 -19.12 14.06 3.59
N VAL A 168 -19.33 12.91 2.95
CA VAL A 168 -18.28 12.26 2.14
C VAL A 168 -18.03 13.07 0.89
N GLN A 169 -16.81 13.59 0.76
CA GLN A 169 -16.34 14.31 -0.41
C GLN A 169 -15.58 13.38 -1.37
N THR A 170 -14.89 12.36 -0.82
CA THR A 170 -14.16 11.37 -1.61
C THR A 170 -14.04 10.07 -0.81
N ASP A 171 -14.18 8.94 -1.50
CA ASP A 171 -13.82 7.60 -1.00
C ASP A 171 -13.45 6.77 -2.23
N ALA A 172 -12.21 6.91 -2.69
CA ALA A 172 -11.80 6.38 -3.99
C ALA A 172 -10.31 6.06 -4.07
N ALA A 173 -9.99 5.12 -4.98
CA ALA A 173 -8.63 4.83 -5.40
C ALA A 173 -7.94 6.08 -5.97
N GLN A 174 -6.66 6.22 -5.69
CA GLN A 174 -5.81 7.32 -6.10
C GLN A 174 -4.58 6.77 -6.82
N ALA A 175 -4.28 7.30 -8.00
CA ALA A 175 -3.09 6.92 -8.75
C ALA A 175 -1.85 7.58 -8.13
N THR A 176 -1.10 6.82 -7.34
CA THR A 176 0.13 7.32 -6.71
C THR A 176 1.28 7.44 -7.71
N GLU A 177 2.29 8.25 -7.40
CA GLU A 177 3.56 8.32 -8.15
C GLU A 177 4.23 6.96 -8.30
N TYR A 178 4.11 6.08 -7.29
CA TYR A 178 4.58 4.70 -7.35
C TYR A 178 3.93 3.95 -8.53
N GLN A 179 2.60 3.99 -8.59
CA GLN A 179 1.83 3.31 -9.64
C GLN A 179 2.03 3.97 -11.01
N GLN A 180 2.15 5.30 -11.04
CA GLN A 180 2.38 6.05 -12.28
C GLN A 180 3.78 5.78 -12.87
N ALA A 181 4.79 5.65 -12.02
CA ALA A 181 6.15 5.27 -12.42
C ALA A 181 6.15 3.85 -12.99
N PHE A 182 5.62 2.87 -12.26
CA PHE A 182 5.48 1.49 -12.73
C PHE A 182 4.82 1.41 -14.11
N ARG A 183 3.61 1.98 -14.25
CA ARG A 183 2.87 1.96 -15.51
C ARG A 183 3.63 2.64 -16.65
N SER A 184 4.20 3.82 -16.40
CA SER A 184 4.94 4.54 -17.46
C SER A 184 6.17 3.77 -17.94
N ILE A 185 6.87 3.07 -17.06
CA ILE A 185 8.03 2.24 -17.41
C ILE A 185 7.59 1.03 -18.25
N VAL A 186 6.62 0.27 -17.74
CA VAL A 186 6.09 -0.93 -18.41
C VAL A 186 5.53 -0.58 -19.78
N ASP A 187 4.70 0.46 -19.86
CA ASP A 187 4.12 0.93 -21.13
C ASP A 187 5.21 1.39 -22.11
N THR A 188 6.26 2.05 -21.63
CA THR A 188 7.37 2.48 -22.51
C THR A 188 8.11 1.29 -23.08
N VAL A 189 8.49 0.32 -22.24
CA VAL A 189 9.25 -0.86 -22.66
C VAL A 189 8.44 -1.70 -23.65
N ARG A 190 7.15 -1.92 -23.36
CA ARG A 190 6.27 -2.74 -24.21
C ARG A 190 5.96 -2.10 -25.56
N ASN A 191 5.79 -0.79 -25.60
CA ASN A 191 5.47 -0.08 -26.85
C ASN A 191 6.72 0.34 -27.64
N HIS A 192 7.93 0.09 -27.10
CA HIS A 192 9.16 0.38 -27.82
C HIS A 192 9.39 -0.64 -28.94
N THR A 193 9.81 -0.16 -30.11
CA THR A 193 10.13 -1.03 -31.26
C THR A 193 11.58 -1.52 -31.15
N TRP A 194 11.75 -2.70 -30.54
CA TRP A 194 13.07 -3.31 -30.28
C TRP A 194 13.79 -3.89 -31.51
N GLY A 195 13.18 -3.83 -32.69
CA GLY A 195 13.68 -4.47 -33.90
C GLY A 195 13.15 -5.89 -34.08
N ALA A 196 13.60 -6.56 -35.14
CA ALA A 196 13.08 -7.86 -35.57
C ALA A 196 14.03 -9.05 -35.34
N HIS A 197 15.22 -8.80 -34.76
CA HIS A 197 16.24 -9.82 -34.58
C HIS A 197 16.92 -9.67 -33.23
N GLU A 198 17.24 -10.79 -32.60
CA GLU A 198 17.95 -10.83 -31.32
C GLU A 198 19.47 -10.61 -31.49
N PRO A 199 20.15 -10.07 -30.46
CA PRO A 199 19.56 -9.51 -29.24
C PRO A 199 18.84 -8.18 -29.51
N TYR A 200 17.67 -8.02 -28.90
CA TYR A 200 16.84 -6.81 -29.01
C TYR A 200 17.52 -5.55 -28.46
N PHE A 201 18.36 -5.73 -27.44
CA PHE A 201 19.19 -4.70 -26.80
C PHE A 201 20.31 -5.37 -26.01
N ASP A 202 21.41 -4.66 -25.76
CA ASP A 202 22.50 -5.17 -24.90
C ASP A 202 22.16 -5.09 -23.41
N ARG A 203 21.57 -3.95 -22.98
CA ARG A 203 21.18 -3.70 -21.58
C ARG A 203 20.03 -2.71 -21.51
N LEU A 204 19.00 -3.05 -20.75
CA LEU A 204 17.96 -2.12 -20.31
C LEU A 204 18.32 -1.62 -18.91
N GLU A 205 18.48 -0.30 -18.76
CA GLU A 205 18.71 0.32 -17.46
C GLU A 205 17.49 1.14 -17.07
N ILE A 206 16.94 0.83 -15.90
CA ILE A 206 15.80 1.53 -15.30
C ILE A 206 16.28 2.09 -13.97
N ARG A 207 16.10 3.40 -13.80
CA ARG A 207 16.36 4.09 -12.54
C ARG A 207 15.09 4.79 -12.10
N VAL A 208 14.68 4.52 -10.87
CA VAL A 208 13.55 5.21 -10.24
C VAL A 208 14.02 5.72 -8.88
N ASP A 209 13.91 7.03 -8.68
CA ASP A 209 14.11 7.64 -7.38
C ASP A 209 12.73 7.81 -6.72
N LEU A 210 12.46 7.06 -5.65
CA LEU A 210 11.20 7.10 -4.89
C LEU A 210 11.45 7.61 -3.46
N PRO A 211 10.51 8.35 -2.85
CA PRO A 211 10.53 8.60 -1.41
C PRO A 211 10.50 7.29 -0.63
N GLY A 212 9.54 6.41 -0.97
CA GLY A 212 9.44 5.02 -0.53
C GLY A 212 9.56 4.78 0.98
N MET A 213 9.80 3.52 1.32
CA MET A 213 10.28 3.09 2.62
C MET A 213 11.20 1.88 2.45
N ASP A 214 12.19 1.76 3.33
CA ASP A 214 13.12 0.65 3.40
C ASP A 214 13.61 0.50 4.84
N PHE A 215 13.23 -0.58 5.52
CA PHE A 215 13.66 -0.85 6.89
C PHE A 215 13.62 -2.35 7.22
N ALA A 216 14.55 -2.77 8.09
CA ALA A 216 14.59 -4.13 8.61
C ALA A 216 13.51 -4.37 9.67
N LEU A 217 12.92 -5.56 9.65
CA LEU A 217 12.05 -6.06 10.71
C LEU A 217 12.88 -6.79 11.79
N PRO A 218 12.40 -6.87 13.03
CA PRO A 218 13.00 -7.72 14.06
C PRO A 218 12.62 -9.20 13.85
N VAL A 219 12.71 -9.68 12.61
CA VAL A 219 12.33 -11.02 12.16
C VAL A 219 13.37 -11.48 11.16
N ASP A 220 14.24 -12.40 11.55
CA ASP A 220 15.32 -12.94 10.72
C ASP A 220 16.06 -11.84 9.91
N GLU A 221 16.15 -11.97 8.59
CA GLU A 221 16.74 -10.98 7.66
C GLU A 221 15.65 -10.23 6.87
N GLU A 222 14.41 -10.21 7.36
CA GLU A 222 13.27 -9.65 6.64
C GLU A 222 13.32 -8.12 6.55
N ILE A 223 13.06 -7.61 5.35
CA ILE A 223 13.03 -6.19 5.04
C ILE A 223 11.64 -5.80 4.52
N VAL A 224 11.18 -4.62 4.90
CA VAL A 224 10.01 -3.97 4.30
C VAL A 224 10.53 -2.86 3.41
N SER A 225 10.54 -3.12 2.09
CA SER A 225 11.02 -2.15 1.11
C SER A 225 10.03 -2.00 -0.04
N THR A 226 9.52 -0.78 -0.22
CA THR A 226 8.75 -0.44 -1.44
C THR A 226 9.68 -0.26 -2.64
N VAL A 227 10.98 -0.01 -2.42
CA VAL A 227 11.95 0.08 -3.51
C VAL A 227 12.20 -1.32 -4.08
N GLU A 228 12.42 -2.30 -3.21
CA GLU A 228 12.49 -3.71 -3.58
C GLU A 228 11.18 -4.19 -4.23
N GLY A 229 10.04 -3.86 -3.62
CA GLY A 229 8.73 -4.19 -4.19
C GLY A 229 8.54 -3.67 -5.61
N LEU A 230 8.94 -2.42 -5.89
CA LEU A 230 8.85 -1.88 -7.26
C LEU A 230 9.83 -2.57 -8.20
N HIS A 231 11.04 -2.86 -7.74
CA HIS A 231 12.04 -3.58 -8.52
C HIS A 231 11.53 -4.96 -8.93
N GLU A 232 11.00 -5.74 -7.99
CA GLU A 232 10.42 -7.06 -8.26
C GLU A 232 9.21 -6.96 -9.20
N ASP A 233 8.28 -6.03 -8.92
CA ASP A 233 7.12 -5.82 -9.78
C ASP A 233 7.57 -5.52 -11.23
N LEU A 234 8.58 -4.67 -11.43
CA LEU A 234 9.12 -4.36 -12.76
C LEU A 234 9.84 -5.56 -13.39
N ASP A 235 10.69 -6.27 -12.64
CA ASP A 235 11.47 -7.39 -13.16
C ASP A 235 10.55 -8.52 -13.64
N PHE A 236 9.62 -8.97 -12.80
CA PHE A 236 8.67 -10.02 -13.17
C PHE A 236 7.74 -9.56 -14.30
N THR A 237 7.24 -8.33 -14.25
CA THR A 237 6.32 -7.82 -15.28
C THR A 237 6.99 -7.69 -16.65
N LEU A 238 8.30 -7.40 -16.70
CA LEU A 238 9.04 -7.22 -17.96
C LEU A 238 9.65 -8.52 -18.48
N LEU A 239 10.00 -9.48 -17.60
CA LEU A 239 10.49 -10.81 -18.01
C LEU A 239 9.41 -11.69 -18.65
N GLU A 240 8.14 -11.45 -18.33
CA GLU A 240 7.00 -12.14 -18.96
C GLU A 240 6.69 -11.63 -20.39
N HIS A 241 7.48 -10.69 -20.94
CA HIS A 241 7.40 -10.17 -22.33
C HIS A 241 8.65 -10.49 -23.14
#